data_AF-A0AA43FAJ2-F1
#
_entry.id   AF-A0AA43FAJ2-F1
#
_cell.length_a   1.000
_cell.length_b   1.000
_cell.length_c   1.000
_cell.angle_alpha   90.00
_cell.angle_beta   90.00
_cell.angle_gamma   90.00
#
_symmetry.space_group_name_H-M   'P 1'
#
loop_
_entity.id
_entity.type
_entity.pdbx_description
1 polymer ?
#
loop_
_entity_poly.entity_id
_entity_poly.type
_entity_poly.pdbx_seq_one_letter_code
_entity_poly.pdbx_strand_id
1 'polypeptide(L)'
;YLQWGPTFANITIGLLSAIVDNIPIMFAVLTMNPDISEGQWLLVTLTAGVGGSLLSIGSAAGVALMGQAKGKYTFFSHLKWTPVIALGYGASILVHMWVNARTF
;
A
#
# COMPACT_ATOMS: atom_id res chain seq x y z
N TYR A 1 -8.48 10.68 11.02
CA TYR A 1 -9.26 11.12 9.83
C TYR A 1 -9.62 12.61 9.85
N LEU A 2 -10.08 13.19 10.95
CA LEU A 2 -10.59 14.58 10.98
C LEU A 2 -9.57 15.71 10.74
N GLN A 3 -8.25 15.48 10.83
CA GLN A 3 -7.24 16.54 10.64
C GLN A 3 -6.39 16.39 9.37
N TRP A 4 -6.36 15.20 8.76
CA TRP A 4 -5.37 14.84 7.71
C TRP A 4 -6.01 14.72 6.31
N GLY A 5 -7.35 14.70 6.21
CA GLY A 5 -8.07 14.43 4.96
C GLY A 5 -8.02 12.95 4.56
N PRO A 6 -9.09 12.40 3.93
CA PRO A 6 -9.19 10.98 3.63
C PRO A 6 -8.08 10.49 2.67
N THR A 7 -7.71 11.31 1.68
CA THR A 7 -6.64 10.99 0.73
C THR A 7 -5.31 10.75 1.42
N PHE A 8 -4.88 11.68 2.28
CA PHE A 8 -3.57 11.57 2.94
C PHE A 8 -3.56 10.43 3.96
N ALA A 9 -4.68 10.20 4.65
CA ALA A 9 -4.85 9.05 5.53
C ALA A 9 -4.71 7.74 4.76
N ASN A 10 -5.39 7.58 3.62
CA ASN A 10 -5.35 6.37 2.79
C ASN A 10 -3.96 6.10 2.19
N ILE A 11 -3.25 7.15 1.77
CA ILE A 11 -1.86 7.03 1.32
C ILE A 11 -0.95 6.60 2.48
N THR A 12 -1.08 7.24 3.64
CA THR A 12 -0.26 6.90 4.82
C THR A 12 -0.50 5.46 5.28
N ILE A 13 -1.76 5.03 5.31
CA ILE A 13 -2.14 3.63 5.62
C ILE A 13 -1.50 2.66 4.63
N GLY A 14 -1.47 2.99 3.34
CA GLY A 14 -0.77 2.18 2.35
C GLY A 14 0.73 2.08 2.61
N LEU A 15 1.39 3.17 2.97
CA LEU A 15 2.81 3.14 3.37
C LEU A 15 3.03 2.26 4.62
N LEU A 16 2.14 2.33 5.60
CA LEU A 16 2.18 1.44 6.77
C LEU A 16 2.02 -0.03 6.39
N SER A 17 1.31 -0.32 5.30
CA SER A 17 1.17 -1.69 4.79
C SER A 17 2.49 -2.29 4.32
N ALA A 18 3.54 -1.49 4.12
CA ALA A 18 4.89 -2.00 3.87
C ALA A 18 5.49 -2.77 5.06
N ILE A 19 4.95 -2.57 6.26
CA ILE A 19 5.42 -3.20 7.51
C ILE A 19 4.38 -4.18 8.04
N VAL A 20 3.10 -3.80 7.96
CA VAL A 20 1.97 -4.59 8.42
C VAL A 20 1.23 -5.15 7.22
N ASP A 21 0.89 -6.44 7.25
CA ASP A 21 0.16 -7.06 6.15
C ASP A 21 -1.16 -6.34 5.83
N ASN A 22 -1.60 -6.41 4.58
CA ASN A 22 -2.78 -5.69 4.12
C ASN A 22 -4.08 -6.21 4.76
N ILE A 23 -4.13 -7.47 5.21
CA ILE A 23 -5.30 -8.06 5.87
C ILE A 23 -5.65 -7.33 7.19
N PRO A 24 -4.75 -7.26 8.20
CA PRO A 24 -5.05 -6.55 9.44
C PRO A 24 -5.25 -5.05 9.24
N ILE A 25 -4.55 -4.42 8.28
CA ILE A 25 -4.77 -3.02 7.94
C ILE A 25 -6.20 -2.78 7.45
N MET A 26 -6.65 -3.54 6.44
CA MET A 26 -7.99 -3.37 5.89
C MET A 26 -9.07 -3.72 6.91
N PHE A 27 -8.83 -4.72 7.76
CA PHE A 27 -9.73 -5.03 8.88
C PHE A 27 -9.90 -3.84 9.84
N ALA A 28 -8.81 -3.14 10.19
CA ALA A 28 -8.87 -1.96 11.03
C ALA A 28 -9.65 -0.82 10.35
N VAL A 29 -9.42 -0.56 9.06
CA VAL A 29 -10.13 0.47 8.30
C VAL A 29 -11.63 0.18 8.21
N LEU A 30 -12.02 -1.06 7.93
CA LEU A 30 -13.42 -1.48 7.89
C LEU A 30 -14.09 -1.32 9.26
N THR A 31 -13.38 -1.65 10.34
CA THR A 31 -13.90 -1.52 11.71
C THR A 31 -14.10 -0.06 12.13
N MET A 32 -13.26 0.85 11.64
CA MET A 32 -13.43 2.28 11.85
C MET A 32 -14.67 2.86 11.15
N ASN A 33 -15.22 2.13 10.16
CA ASN A 33 -16.36 2.52 9.33
C ASN A 33 -16.36 4.01 8.95
N PRO A 34 -15.28 4.51 8.31
CA PRO A 34 -15.16 5.93 8.00
C PRO A 34 -16.15 6.33 6.90
N ASP A 35 -16.78 7.49 7.06
CA ASP A 35 -17.63 8.09 6.03
C ASP A 35 -16.75 8.70 4.93
N ILE A 36 -16.45 7.90 3.89
CA ILE A 36 -15.59 8.26 2.77
C ILE A 36 -16.24 7.85 1.44
N SER A 37 -15.99 8.63 0.39
CA SER A 37 -16.46 8.34 -0.98
C SER A 37 -15.95 6.99 -1.52
N GLU A 38 -16.60 6.47 -2.56
CA GLU A 38 -16.16 5.26 -3.26
C GLU A 38 -14.72 5.38 -3.79
N GLY A 39 -14.33 6.54 -4.33
CA GLY A 39 -12.96 6.80 -4.80
C GLY A 39 -11.91 6.66 -3.70
N GLN A 40 -12.26 6.98 -2.46
CA GLN A 40 -11.40 6.82 -1.28
C GLN A 40 -11.34 5.37 -0.79
N TRP A 41 -12.43 4.62 -0.89
CA TRP A 41 -12.43 3.17 -0.64
C TRP A 41 -11.52 2.43 -1.63
N LEU A 42 -11.64 2.76 -2.92
CA LEU A 42 -10.77 2.21 -3.95
C LEU A 42 -9.30 2.63 -3.73
N LEU A 43 -9.07 3.89 -3.29
CA LEU A 43 -7.73 4.38 -2.99
C LEU A 43 -7.09 3.59 -1.86
N VAL A 44 -7.78 3.39 -0.72
CA VAL A 44 -7.21 2.66 0.42
C VAL A 44 -6.93 1.20 0.09
N THR A 45 -7.79 0.55 -0.68
CA THR A 45 -7.57 -0.82 -1.16
C THR A 45 -6.33 -0.89 -2.07
N LEU A 46 -6.20 0.04 -3.00
CA LEU A 46 -5.03 0.12 -3.88
C LEU A 46 -3.75 0.39 -3.09
N THR A 47 -3.76 1.38 -2.20
CA THR A 47 -2.57 1.79 -1.46
C THR A 47 -2.14 0.74 -0.44
N ALA A 48 -3.08 0.03 0.20
CA ALA A 48 -2.75 -1.12 1.06
C ALA A 48 -2.16 -2.28 0.23
N GLY A 49 -2.73 -2.58 -0.94
CA GLY A 49 -2.22 -3.64 -1.82
C GLY A 49 -0.82 -3.35 -2.38
N VAL A 50 -0.62 -2.17 -2.97
CA VAL A 50 0.67 -1.79 -3.57
C VAL A 50 1.71 -1.43 -2.50
N GLY A 51 1.28 -0.84 -1.38
CA GLY A 51 2.14 -0.43 -0.28
C GLY A 51 2.92 -1.59 0.35
N GLY A 52 2.30 -2.78 0.46
CA GLY A 52 2.97 -4.00 0.92
C GLY A 52 4.19 -4.44 0.10
N SER A 53 4.34 -3.93 -1.13
CA SER A 53 5.50 -4.21 -1.99
C SER A 53 6.73 -3.33 -1.71
N LEU A 54 6.57 -2.22 -0.98
CA LEU A 54 7.66 -1.26 -0.73
C LEU A 54 8.82 -1.88 0.05
N LEU A 55 8.51 -2.80 0.97
CA LEU A 55 9.47 -3.64 1.68
C LEU A 55 9.16 -5.10 1.41
N SER A 56 10.19 -5.94 1.22
CA SER A 56 9.98 -7.37 0.94
C SER A 56 9.32 -8.15 2.07
N ILE A 57 9.26 -7.58 3.28
CA ILE A 57 8.58 -8.16 4.45
C ILE A 57 7.11 -7.73 4.59
N GLY A 58 6.68 -6.70 3.87
CA GLY A 58 5.33 -6.14 3.96
C GLY A 58 4.25 -6.97 3.28
N SER A 59 4.63 -8.09 2.65
CA SER A 59 3.72 -8.99 1.96
C SER A 59 4.19 -10.43 2.07
N ALA A 60 3.24 -11.35 2.26
CA ALA A 60 3.49 -12.79 2.24
C ALA A 60 4.23 -13.26 0.97
N ALA A 61 3.94 -12.64 -0.19
CA ALA A 61 4.62 -12.95 -1.45
C ALA A 61 6.11 -12.59 -1.41
N GLY A 62 6.46 -11.45 -0.80
CA GLY A 62 7.85 -11.02 -0.66
C GLY A 62 8.65 -11.92 0.29
N VAL A 63 8.04 -12.32 1.42
CA VAL A 63 8.63 -13.26 2.38
C VAL A 63 8.82 -14.65 1.75
N ALA A 64 7.82 -15.15 1.02
CA ALA A 64 7.90 -16.42 0.31
C ALA A 64 9.02 -16.41 -0.74
N LEU A 65 9.13 -15.34 -1.53
CA LEU A 65 10.19 -15.21 -2.53
C LEU A 65 11.59 -15.22 -1.90
N MET A 66 11.78 -14.49 -0.79
CA MET A 66 13.05 -14.50 -0.05
C MET A 66 13.39 -15.91 0.47
N GLY A 67 12.40 -16.66 0.97
CA GLY A 67 12.59 -18.03 1.42
C GLY A 67 12.97 -19.00 0.28
N GLN A 68 12.36 -18.85 -0.90
CA GLN A 68 12.61 -19.73 -2.05
C GLN A 68 13.89 -19.38 -2.83
N ALA A 69 14.32 -18.12 -2.80
CA ALA A 69 15.43 -17.63 -3.61
C ALA A 69 16.82 -18.06 -3.14
N LYS A 70 16.93 -18.86 -2.06
CA LYS A 70 18.20 -19.40 -1.51
C LYS A 70 19.32 -18.35 -1.41
N GLY A 71 18.98 -17.14 -0.95
CA GLY A 71 19.93 -16.04 -0.76
C GLY A 71 20.22 -15.19 -2.01
N LYS A 72 19.67 -15.51 -3.19
CA LYS A 72 19.75 -14.63 -4.38
C LYS A 72 18.88 -13.38 -4.25
N TYR A 73 17.80 -13.48 -3.48
CA TYR A 73 16.89 -12.39 -3.17
C TYR A 73 16.79 -12.23 -1.65
N THR A 74 17.19 -11.06 -1.16
CA THR A 74 17.26 -10.70 0.25
C THR A 74 16.56 -9.37 0.51
N PHE A 75 16.27 -9.08 1.77
CA PHE A 75 15.72 -7.79 2.18
C PHE A 75 16.54 -6.60 1.69
N PHE A 76 17.88 -6.64 1.82
CA PHE A 76 18.76 -5.57 1.36
C PHE A 76 18.76 -5.43 -0.17
N SER A 77 18.68 -6.56 -0.90
CA SER A 77 18.57 -6.51 -2.36
C SER A 77 17.28 -5.85 -2.82
N HIS A 78 16.16 -6.08 -2.12
CA HIS A 78 14.89 -5.40 -2.36
C HIS A 78 14.96 -3.93 -1.97
N LEU A 79 15.57 -3.61 -0.82
CA LEU A 79 15.69 -2.25 -0.30
C LEU A 79 16.43 -1.32 -1.27
N LYS A 80 17.41 -1.84 -2.01
CA LYS A 80 18.09 -1.10 -3.08
C LYS A 80 17.11 -0.62 -4.18
N TRP A 81 16.05 -1.38 -4.43
CA TRP A 81 15.02 -1.07 -5.43
C TRP A 81 13.81 -0.35 -4.85
N THR A 82 13.69 -0.22 -3.52
CA THR A 82 12.59 0.49 -2.87
C THR A 82 12.33 1.89 -3.45
N PRO A 83 13.32 2.72 -3.83
CA PRO A 83 13.03 4.01 -4.47
C PRO A 83 12.26 3.87 -5.79
N VAL A 84 12.58 2.87 -6.61
CA VAL A 84 11.89 2.60 -7.89
C VAL A 84 10.48 2.07 -7.62
N ILE A 85 10.33 1.21 -6.62
CA ILE A 85 9.02 0.68 -6.20
C ILE A 85 8.14 1.81 -5.63
N ALA A 86 8.75 2.75 -4.88
CA ALA A 86 8.07 3.94 -4.36
C ALA A 86 7.59 4.88 -5.48
N LEU A 87 8.35 5.00 -6.57
CA LEU A 87 7.86 5.69 -7.78
C LEU A 87 6.63 4.98 -8.36
N GLY A 88 6.63 3.65 -8.40
CA GLY A 88 5.46 2.85 -8.80
C GLY A 88 4.25 3.06 -7.90
N TYR A 89 4.47 3.17 -6.58
CA TYR A 89 3.44 3.49 -5.61
C TYR A 89 2.85 4.90 -5.82
N GLY A 90 3.70 5.90 -6.07
CA GLY A 90 3.24 7.25 -6.42
C GLY A 90 2.47 7.27 -7.75
N ALA A 91 2.98 6.56 -8.76
CA ALA A 91 2.33 6.45 -10.06
C ALA A 91 0.96 5.77 -9.98
N SER A 92 0.81 4.71 -9.17
CA SER A 92 -0.48 4.03 -9.00
C SER A 92 -1.53 4.95 -8.38
N ILE A 93 -1.14 5.78 -7.40
CA ILE A 93 -2.03 6.80 -6.82
C ILE A 93 -2.43 7.83 -7.88
N LEU A 94 -1.49 8.36 -8.65
CA LEU A 94 -1.79 9.36 -9.69
C LEU A 94 -2.74 8.80 -10.75
N VAL A 95 -2.49 7.57 -11.21
CA VAL A 95 -3.36 6.87 -12.17
C VAL A 95 -4.73 6.63 -11.56
N HIS A 96 -4.81 6.24 -10.28
CA HIS A 96 -6.09 6.07 -9.58
C HIS A 96 -6.89 7.35 -9.53
N MET A 97 -6.25 8.46 -9.13
CA MET A 97 -6.89 9.78 -9.09
C MET A 97 -7.41 10.20 -10.47
N TRP A 98 -6.67 9.87 -11.53
CA TRP A 98 -7.07 10.21 -12.90
C TRP A 98 -8.23 9.34 -13.40
N VAL A 99 -8.14 8.01 -13.25
CA VAL A 99 -9.15 7.06 -13.75
C VAL A 99 -10.45 7.14 -12.95
N ASN A 100 -10.34 7.35 -11.62
CA ASN A 100 -11.47 7.37 -10.71
C ASN A 100 -11.89 8.79 -10.30
N ALA A 101 -11.47 9.83 -11.02
CA ALA A 101 -11.78 11.24 -10.70
C ALA A 101 -13.28 11.50 -10.43
N ARG A 102 -14.17 10.72 -11.08
CA ARG A 102 -15.63 10.83 -10.95
C ARG A 102 -16.23 10.24 -9.66
N THR A 103 -15.45 9.47 -8.88
CA THR A 103 -15.95 8.76 -7.68
C THR A 103 -15.53 9.44 -6.37
N PHE A 104 -14.91 10.61 -6.47
CA PHE A 104 -14.47 11.45 -5.35
C PHE A 104 -15.44 12.60 -5.06
#